data_AF-A0A842X439-F1
#
_entry.id   AF-A0A842X439-F1
#
_cell.length_a   1.000
_cell.length_b   1.000
_cell.length_c   1.000
_cell.angle_alpha   90.00
_cell.angle_beta   90.00
_cell.angle_gamma   90.00
#
_symmetry.space_group_name_H-M   'P 1'
#
loop_
_entity.id
_entity.type
_entity.pdbx_description
1 polymer ?
#
loop_
_entity_poly.entity_id
_entity_poly.type
_entity_poly.pdbx_seq_one_letter_code
_entity_poly.pdbx_strand_id
1 'polypeptide(L)'
;MLIRSDRGMMGIGTLIIFIAIILVAAVAASVLISTSGSLQQRSLTTGSQAEEGVATGVEVLNVMGTDGSTGHDLEDFEMIMKLQAGSQSINLNNTLLLVDTSTTSQSLNYGGNVSDDVLASNTQVFVVTYTKEGPDFETDYLSRGDVLKVKFKCYECTGSNDVGGIAENKKVRTKIIPRVGSSTIVEFTTPDVVTDRRITLWP
;
A
#
# COMPACT_ATOMS: atom_id res chain seq x y z
N MET A 1 86.67 -11.53 26.69
CA MET A 1 85.44 -12.14 26.12
C MET A 1 84.25 -11.50 26.83
N LEU A 2 83.60 -10.51 26.22
CA LEU A 2 82.48 -9.79 26.84
C LEU A 2 81.18 -10.53 26.55
N ILE A 3 80.57 -11.13 27.58
CA ILE A 3 79.26 -11.77 27.50
C ILE A 3 78.21 -10.65 27.49
N ARG A 4 77.70 -10.31 26.31
CA ARG A 4 76.65 -9.31 26.11
C ARG A 4 75.32 -9.90 26.60
N SER A 5 74.63 -9.19 27.48
CA SER A 5 73.38 -9.64 28.10
C SER A 5 72.23 -9.66 27.07
N ASP A 6 71.91 -10.86 26.57
CA ASP A 6 70.90 -11.13 25.54
C ASP A 6 69.44 -11.05 26.08
N ARG A 7 69.28 -11.00 27.40
CA ARG A 7 67.96 -10.98 28.07
C ARG A 7 67.15 -9.71 27.78
N GLY A 8 67.82 -8.57 27.57
CA GLY A 8 67.16 -7.31 27.21
C GLY A 8 66.59 -7.31 25.79
N MET A 9 67.22 -8.04 24.86
CA MET A 9 66.73 -8.16 23.48
C MET A 9 65.51 -9.07 23.38
N MET A 10 65.43 -10.11 24.23
CA MET A 10 64.25 -10.99 24.29
C MET A 10 62.99 -10.24 24.79
N GLY A 11 63.14 -9.30 25.73
CA GLY A 11 62.04 -8.47 26.23
C GLY A 11 61.46 -7.52 25.19
N ILE A 12 62.32 -6.93 24.34
CA ILE A 12 61.88 -6.05 23.24
C ILE A 12 61.02 -6.83 22.23
N GLY A 13 61.38 -8.08 21.92
CA GLY A 13 60.58 -8.94 21.04
C GLY A 13 59.16 -9.20 21.58
N THR A 14 59.02 -9.43 22.89
CA THR A 14 57.70 -9.63 23.52
C THR A 14 56.83 -8.36 23.49
N LEU A 15 57.43 -7.18 23.68
CA LEU A 15 56.70 -5.90 23.61
C LEU A 15 56.20 -5.60 22.20
N ILE A 16 56.98 -5.92 21.17
CA ILE A 16 56.56 -5.75 19.77
C ILE A 16 55.36 -6.62 19.45
N ILE A 17 55.38 -7.89 19.86
CA ILE A 17 54.26 -8.83 19.64
C ILE A 17 53.02 -8.37 20.43
N PHE A 18 53.21 -7.89 21.66
CA PHE A 18 52.11 -7.39 22.48
C PHE A 18 51.38 -6.22 21.81
N ILE A 19 52.13 -5.24 21.29
CA ILE A 19 51.56 -4.11 20.55
C ILE A 19 50.89 -4.58 19.26
N ALA A 20 51.50 -5.51 18.53
CA ALA A 20 50.93 -6.05 17.30
C ALA A 20 49.56 -6.72 17.55
N ILE A 21 49.44 -7.53 18.60
CA ILE A 21 48.17 -8.20 18.96
C ILE A 21 47.11 -7.17 19.33
N ILE A 22 47.46 -6.14 20.09
CA ILE A 22 46.51 -5.08 20.47
C ILE A 22 45.97 -4.36 19.23
N LEU A 23 46.84 -4.03 18.26
CA LEU A 23 46.42 -3.37 17.02
C LEU A 23 45.49 -4.27 16.18
N VAL A 24 45.83 -5.56 16.04
CA VAL A 24 44.98 -6.52 15.32
C VAL A 24 43.63 -6.69 16.03
N ALA A 25 43.62 -6.81 17.36
CA ALA A 25 42.40 -6.92 18.15
C ALA A 25 41.51 -5.66 18.02
N ALA A 26 42.10 -4.47 17.99
CA ALA A 26 41.36 -3.22 17.80
C ALA A 26 40.67 -3.15 16.43
N VAL A 27 41.36 -3.54 15.36
CA VAL A 27 40.77 -3.59 14.01
C VAL A 27 39.67 -4.65 13.93
N ALA A 28 39.91 -5.85 14.47
CA ALA A 28 38.92 -6.92 14.51
C ALA A 28 37.65 -6.52 15.27
N ALA A 29 37.79 -5.88 16.44
CA ALA A 29 36.67 -5.37 17.22
C ALA A 29 35.89 -4.28 16.45
N SER A 30 36.59 -3.38 15.76
CA SER A 30 35.96 -2.32 14.96
C SER A 30 35.09 -2.90 13.84
N VAL A 31 35.59 -3.93 13.13
CA VAL A 31 34.82 -4.62 12.09
C VAL A 31 33.62 -5.35 12.69
N LEU A 32 33.80 -6.05 13.82
CA LEU A 32 32.72 -6.76 14.51
C LEU A 32 31.58 -5.83 14.92
N ILE A 33 31.91 -4.65 15.48
CA ILE A 33 30.93 -3.64 15.87
C ILE A 33 30.24 -3.06 14.64
N SER A 34 30.99 -2.73 13.59
CA SER A 34 30.44 -2.19 12.35
C SER A 34 29.45 -3.16 11.68
N THR A 35 29.82 -4.44 11.58
CA THR A 35 28.94 -5.47 11.04
C THR A 35 27.70 -5.67 11.93
N SER A 36 27.87 -5.73 13.25
CA SER A 36 26.75 -5.86 14.19
C SER A 36 25.80 -4.68 14.11
N GLY A 37 26.32 -3.45 14.01
CA GLY A 37 25.52 -2.24 13.87
C GLY A 37 24.74 -2.21 12.55
N SER A 38 25.39 -2.56 11.43
CA SER A 38 24.70 -2.64 10.13
C SER A 38 23.61 -3.71 10.13
N LEU A 39 23.87 -4.87 10.73
CA LEU A 39 22.88 -5.94 10.86
C LEU A 39 21.69 -5.52 11.73
N GLN A 40 21.93 -4.81 12.83
CA GLN A 40 20.86 -4.28 13.70
C GLN A 40 20.00 -3.23 12.98
N GLN A 41 20.62 -2.31 12.25
CA GLN A 41 19.87 -1.32 11.46
C GLN A 41 19.01 -2.01 10.40
N ARG A 42 19.56 -3.01 9.70
CA ARG A 42 18.81 -3.80 8.73
C ARG A 42 17.70 -4.61 9.37
N SER A 43 17.90 -5.19 10.55
CA SER A 43 16.88 -5.96 11.24
C SER A 43 15.73 -5.08 11.73
N LEU A 44 16.03 -3.87 12.19
CA LEU A 44 15.00 -2.88 12.55
C LEU A 44 14.20 -2.43 11.33
N THR A 45 14.86 -2.04 10.24
CA THR A 45 14.16 -1.61 9.02
C THR A 45 13.34 -2.75 8.39
N THR A 46 13.87 -3.98 8.37
CA THR A 46 13.12 -5.13 7.84
C THR A 46 11.95 -5.48 8.75
N GLY A 47 12.13 -5.37 10.07
CA GLY A 47 11.08 -5.56 11.06
C GLY A 47 9.94 -4.54 10.88
N SER A 48 10.27 -3.26 10.75
CA SER A 48 9.27 -2.21 10.53
C SER A 48 8.55 -2.36 9.19
N GLN A 49 9.28 -2.69 8.11
CA GLN A 49 8.68 -2.96 6.80
C GLN A 49 7.76 -4.18 6.80
N ALA A 50 8.14 -5.23 7.53
CA ALA A 50 7.31 -6.43 7.66
C ALA A 50 6.05 -6.14 8.48
N GLU A 51 6.17 -5.38 9.57
CA GLU A 51 5.04 -4.93 10.39
C GLU A 51 4.09 -4.07 9.56
N GLU A 52 4.62 -3.08 8.84
CA GLU A 52 3.85 -2.26 7.91
C GLU A 52 3.13 -3.12 6.88
N GLY A 53 3.82 -4.09 6.25
CA GLY A 53 3.24 -4.96 5.24
C GLY A 53 2.08 -5.85 5.70
N VAL A 54 1.99 -6.18 7.00
CA VAL A 54 0.91 -7.03 7.55
C VAL A 54 -0.15 -6.25 8.32
N ALA A 55 0.22 -5.13 8.96
CA ALA A 55 -0.69 -4.32 9.77
C ALA A 55 -1.43 -3.26 8.96
N THR A 56 -0.89 -2.84 7.81
CA THR A 56 -1.57 -1.88 6.93
C THR A 56 -2.61 -2.57 6.06
N GLY A 57 -3.83 -2.03 6.07
CA GLY A 57 -4.96 -2.54 5.32
C GLY A 57 -6.05 -1.49 5.22
N VAL A 58 -6.87 -1.63 4.18
CA VAL A 58 -8.05 -0.80 3.96
C VAL A 58 -9.29 -1.63 4.25
N GLU A 59 -10.24 -1.08 4.98
CA GLU A 59 -11.54 -1.71 5.18
C GLU A 59 -12.58 -0.99 4.32
N VAL A 60 -13.21 -1.73 3.41
CA VAL A 60 -14.38 -1.23 2.69
C VAL A 60 -15.59 -1.39 3.60
N LEU A 61 -16.44 -0.37 3.67
CA LEU A 61 -17.63 -0.32 4.52
C LEU A 61 -18.93 -0.52 3.73
N ASN A 62 -19.00 0.05 2.53
CA ASN A 62 -20.20 0.00 1.70
C ASN A 62 -19.81 0.21 0.22
N VAL A 63 -20.48 -0.50 -0.69
CA VAL A 63 -20.42 -0.28 -2.14
C VAL A 63 -21.83 0.00 -2.64
N MET A 64 -21.98 1.12 -3.35
CA MET A 64 -23.22 1.54 -3.96
C MET A 64 -23.02 1.73 -5.46
N GLY A 65 -24.04 1.39 -6.23
CA GLY A 65 -24.12 1.67 -7.66
C GLY A 65 -25.22 2.70 -7.94
N THR A 66 -24.97 3.61 -8.87
CA THR A 66 -25.97 4.57 -9.38
C THR A 66 -26.11 4.41 -10.90
N ASP A 67 -27.34 4.52 -11.36
CA ASP A 67 -27.72 4.42 -12.77
C ASP A 67 -27.36 5.69 -13.55
N GLY A 68 -26.66 5.50 -14.67
CA GLY A 68 -26.24 6.51 -15.64
C GLY A 68 -27.31 6.79 -16.70
N SER A 69 -28.54 7.12 -16.29
CA SER A 69 -29.57 7.81 -17.08
C SER A 69 -30.05 7.19 -18.42
N THR A 70 -29.45 6.15 -19.01
CA THR A 70 -29.83 5.72 -20.37
C THR A 70 -29.54 4.25 -20.74
N GLY A 71 -29.70 3.27 -19.84
CA GLY A 71 -29.44 1.88 -20.26
C GLY A 71 -29.78 0.71 -19.35
N HIS A 72 -30.32 0.92 -18.14
CA HIS A 72 -30.45 -0.14 -17.12
C HIS A 72 -29.12 -0.72 -16.59
N ASP A 73 -27.98 -0.17 -17.03
CA ASP A 73 -26.65 -0.59 -16.62
C ASP A 73 -26.13 0.29 -15.46
N LEU A 74 -25.39 -0.32 -14.53
CA LEU A 74 -24.71 0.42 -13.46
C LEU A 74 -23.40 1.02 -13.97
N GLU A 75 -23.38 2.34 -14.16
CA GLU A 75 -22.21 3.06 -14.65
C GLU A 75 -21.36 3.66 -13.53
N ASP A 76 -22.02 4.22 -12.51
CA ASP A 76 -21.39 4.94 -11.41
C ASP A 76 -21.28 4.05 -10.16
N PHE A 77 -20.07 3.84 -9.66
CA PHE A 77 -19.83 3.13 -8.41
C PHE A 77 -19.27 4.07 -7.35
N GLU A 78 -19.85 3.99 -6.16
CA GLU A 78 -19.44 4.72 -4.97
C GLU A 78 -19.10 3.71 -3.87
N MET A 79 -17.84 3.68 -3.45
CA MET A 79 -17.34 2.84 -2.37
C MET A 79 -16.94 3.71 -1.18
N ILE A 80 -17.46 3.39 -0.01
CA ILE A 80 -17.03 4.01 1.24
C ILE A 80 -15.99 3.11 1.88
N MET A 81 -14.83 3.66 2.21
CA MET A 81 -13.74 2.93 2.83
C MET A 81 -13.10 3.74 3.96
N LYS A 82 -12.52 3.02 4.91
CA LYS A 82 -11.75 3.56 6.03
C LYS A 82 -10.47 2.74 6.19
N LEU A 83 -9.55 3.25 6.99
CA LEU A 83 -8.34 2.52 7.36
C LEU A 83 -8.67 1.40 8.38
N GLN A 84 -8.02 0.23 8.26
CA GLN A 84 -8.15 -0.83 9.26
C GLN A 84 -7.46 -0.41 10.58
N ALA A 85 -7.94 -0.95 11.71
CA ALA A 85 -7.31 -0.71 13.00
C ALA A 85 -5.86 -1.21 13.01
N GLY A 86 -4.93 -0.37 13.50
CA GLY A 86 -3.51 -0.69 13.56
C GLY A 86 -2.71 -0.37 12.30
N SER A 87 -3.36 0.06 11.23
CA SER A 87 -2.67 0.50 10.03
C SER A 87 -2.05 1.90 10.19
N GLN A 88 -0.95 2.10 9.49
CA GLN A 88 -0.37 3.41 9.21
C GLN A 88 -1.11 4.10 8.05
N SER A 89 -0.84 5.39 7.84
CA SER A 89 -1.45 6.15 6.76
C SER A 89 -1.06 5.59 5.39
N ILE A 90 -2.03 5.52 4.48
CA ILE A 90 -1.83 4.98 3.12
C ILE A 90 -1.87 6.13 2.13
N ASN A 91 -0.85 6.22 1.27
CA ASN A 91 -0.84 7.17 0.17
C ASN A 91 -1.75 6.69 -0.97
N LEU A 92 -2.77 7.49 -1.30
CA LEU A 92 -3.76 7.14 -2.32
C LEU A 92 -3.20 7.22 -3.73
N ASN A 93 -2.22 8.10 -3.98
CA ASN A 93 -1.56 8.23 -5.29
C ASN A 93 -0.82 6.95 -5.70
N ASN A 94 -0.30 6.20 -4.72
CA ASN A 94 0.35 4.91 -4.95
C ASN A 94 -0.57 3.71 -4.67
N THR A 95 -1.89 3.92 -4.76
CA THR A 95 -2.89 2.86 -4.60
C THR A 95 -3.53 2.57 -5.95
N LEU A 96 -3.73 1.29 -6.24
CA LEU A 96 -4.34 0.83 -7.48
C LEU A 96 -5.66 0.11 -7.14
N LEU A 97 -6.70 0.46 -7.89
CA LEU A 97 -8.02 -0.16 -7.78
C LEU A 97 -8.24 -1.05 -9.00
N LEU A 98 -8.33 -2.35 -8.81
CA LEU A 98 -8.69 -3.30 -9.87
C LEU A 98 -10.18 -3.58 -9.81
N VAL A 99 -10.84 -3.54 -10.95
CA VAL A 99 -12.22 -3.98 -11.11
C VAL A 99 -12.23 -5.12 -12.11
N ASP A 100 -12.50 -6.32 -11.62
CA ASP A 100 -12.62 -7.54 -12.40
C ASP A 100 -14.09 -7.88 -12.61
N THR A 101 -14.50 -7.96 -13.86
CA THR A 101 -15.80 -8.51 -14.28
C THR A 101 -15.56 -9.91 -14.87
N SER A 102 -16.63 -10.66 -15.17
CA SER A 102 -16.54 -12.00 -15.76
C SER A 102 -15.75 -12.08 -17.08
N THR A 103 -15.60 -10.96 -17.79
CA THR A 103 -15.01 -10.90 -19.14
C THR A 103 -13.75 -10.04 -19.23
N THR A 104 -13.56 -9.06 -18.35
CA THR A 104 -12.46 -8.08 -18.45
C THR A 104 -12.05 -7.56 -17.08
N SER A 105 -10.77 -7.21 -16.95
CA SER A 105 -10.16 -6.59 -15.77
C SER A 105 -9.71 -5.18 -16.13
N GLN A 106 -10.10 -4.18 -15.34
CA GLN A 106 -9.67 -2.79 -15.50
C GLN A 106 -8.90 -2.34 -14.26
N SER A 107 -7.76 -1.69 -14.48
CA SER A 107 -6.99 -1.03 -13.42
C SER A 107 -7.27 0.46 -13.43
N LEU A 108 -7.69 1.01 -12.30
CA LEU A 108 -7.99 2.41 -12.09
C LEU A 108 -6.89 3.02 -11.23
N ASN A 109 -6.37 4.16 -11.69
CA ASN A 109 -5.35 4.95 -10.99
C ASN A 109 -5.97 6.09 -10.19
N TYR A 110 -5.22 6.65 -9.25
CA TYR A 110 -5.70 7.77 -8.47
C TYR A 110 -5.82 9.04 -9.33
N GLY A 111 -7.03 9.60 -9.41
CA GLY A 111 -7.37 10.80 -10.18
C GLY A 111 -7.32 12.11 -9.36
N GLY A 112 -6.98 12.05 -8.07
CA GLY A 112 -6.95 13.20 -7.18
C GLY A 112 -8.24 13.45 -6.39
N ASN A 113 -8.22 14.50 -5.58
CA ASN A 113 -9.35 15.03 -4.81
C ASN A 113 -10.15 16.05 -5.63
N VAL A 114 -10.72 15.63 -6.75
CA VAL A 114 -11.45 16.52 -7.66
C VAL A 114 -12.95 16.24 -7.60
N SER A 115 -13.79 17.26 -7.74
CA SER A 115 -15.24 17.10 -7.94
C SER A 115 -15.51 16.27 -9.21
N ASP A 116 -16.68 15.62 -9.30
CA ASP A 116 -17.13 14.62 -10.30
C ASP A 116 -16.85 14.89 -11.82
N ASP A 117 -16.31 16.05 -12.19
CA ASP A 117 -15.97 16.50 -13.55
C ASP A 117 -14.86 15.65 -14.23
N VAL A 118 -13.91 15.10 -13.46
CA VAL A 118 -12.84 14.23 -13.99
C VAL A 118 -13.35 12.84 -14.41
N LEU A 119 -14.48 12.38 -13.83
CA LEU A 119 -15.11 11.11 -14.20
C LEU A 119 -15.85 11.17 -15.55
N ALA A 120 -16.01 12.36 -16.15
CA ALA A 120 -16.72 12.52 -17.42
C ALA A 120 -15.88 12.13 -18.65
N SER A 121 -14.57 11.95 -18.50
CA SER A 121 -13.63 11.83 -19.62
C SER A 121 -12.93 10.47 -19.68
N ASN A 122 -13.65 9.34 -19.83
CA ASN A 122 -13.13 8.02 -20.26
C ASN A 122 -11.74 7.58 -19.78
N THR A 123 -11.33 7.97 -18.57
CA THR A 123 -9.99 7.71 -18.09
C THR A 123 -10.09 6.67 -16.98
N GLN A 124 -9.18 5.71 -17.00
CA GLN A 124 -8.99 4.67 -16.00
C GLN A 124 -8.56 5.28 -14.64
N VAL A 125 -9.45 6.05 -14.03
CA VAL A 125 -9.20 6.79 -12.79
C VAL A 125 -10.33 6.58 -11.79
N PHE A 126 -9.95 6.51 -10.52
CA PHE A 126 -10.87 6.65 -9.39
C PHE A 126 -10.59 7.97 -8.69
N VAL A 127 -11.65 8.63 -8.24
CA VAL A 127 -11.57 9.90 -7.53
C VAL A 127 -12.01 9.68 -6.10
N VAL A 128 -11.42 10.45 -5.20
CA VAL A 128 -11.67 10.32 -3.77
C VAL A 128 -12.27 11.60 -3.23
N THR A 129 -13.21 11.46 -2.31
CA THR A 129 -13.79 12.56 -1.53
C THR A 129 -13.78 12.20 -0.06
N TYR A 130 -13.24 13.07 0.79
CA TYR A 130 -13.28 12.89 2.24
C TYR A 130 -14.71 13.15 2.74
N THR A 131 -15.34 12.12 3.30
CA THR A 131 -16.66 12.24 3.93
C THR A 131 -16.51 12.65 5.40
N LYS A 132 -15.42 12.21 6.04
CA LYS A 132 -14.99 12.64 7.36
C LYS A 132 -13.47 12.73 7.40
N GLU A 133 -12.99 13.85 7.92
CA GLU A 133 -11.59 14.12 8.23
C GLU A 133 -11.37 13.82 9.72
N GLY A 134 -10.38 12.98 10.00
CA GLY A 134 -9.89 12.64 11.32
C GLY A 134 -8.88 13.67 11.83
N PRO A 135 -8.31 13.42 13.02
CA PRO A 135 -7.35 14.33 13.65
C PRO A 135 -6.01 14.44 12.91
N ASP A 136 -5.63 13.41 12.13
CA ASP A 136 -4.35 13.30 11.43
C ASP A 136 -4.51 13.46 9.90
N PHE A 137 -5.53 14.22 9.46
CA PHE A 137 -5.84 14.42 8.06
C PHE A 137 -4.65 15.01 7.28
N GLU A 138 -4.33 14.39 6.15
CA GLU A 138 -3.32 14.83 5.20
C GLU A 138 -3.85 14.65 3.77
N THR A 139 -3.53 15.60 2.88
CA THR A 139 -4.08 15.59 1.52
C THR A 139 -3.53 14.41 0.73
N ASP A 140 -4.40 13.70 0.00
CA ASP A 140 -4.06 12.46 -0.75
C ASP A 140 -3.60 11.26 0.12
N TYR A 141 -3.80 11.31 1.43
CA TYR A 141 -3.55 10.19 2.34
C TYR A 141 -4.82 9.74 3.04
N LEU A 142 -4.92 8.43 3.25
CA LEU A 142 -5.91 7.84 4.14
C LEU A 142 -5.27 7.68 5.52
N SER A 143 -5.62 8.55 6.47
CA SER A 143 -5.11 8.53 7.84
C SER A 143 -6.09 7.87 8.82
N ARG A 144 -5.70 7.78 10.09
CA ARG A 144 -6.52 7.15 11.13
C ARG A 144 -7.74 8.03 11.43
N GLY A 145 -8.92 7.43 11.29
CA GLY A 145 -10.20 8.12 11.56
C GLY A 145 -10.80 8.81 10.35
N ASP A 146 -10.08 8.83 9.23
CA ASP A 146 -10.63 9.30 7.95
C ASP A 146 -11.61 8.29 7.38
N VAL A 147 -12.68 8.81 6.78
CA VAL A 147 -13.62 8.03 5.98
C VAL A 147 -13.64 8.61 4.58
N LEU A 148 -13.22 7.79 3.62
CA LEU A 148 -13.13 8.13 2.22
C LEU A 148 -14.31 7.58 1.45
N LYS A 149 -14.72 8.35 0.46
CA LYS A 149 -15.65 7.94 -0.57
C LYS A 149 -14.88 7.90 -1.88
N VAL A 150 -14.70 6.69 -2.40
CA VAL A 150 -14.10 6.43 -3.70
C VAL A 150 -15.21 6.35 -4.72
N LYS A 151 -15.13 7.17 -5.77
CA LYS A 151 -16.02 7.10 -6.92
C LYS A 151 -15.25 6.66 -8.13
N PHE A 152 -15.80 5.72 -8.88
CA PHE A 152 -15.25 5.29 -10.15
C PHE A 152 -16.37 4.96 -11.13
N LYS A 153 -16.07 5.16 -12.42
CA LYS A 153 -16.94 4.71 -13.52
C LYS A 153 -16.31 3.51 -14.20
N CYS A 154 -17.16 2.55 -14.54
CA CYS A 154 -16.77 1.37 -15.31
C CYS A 154 -17.26 1.55 -16.75
N TYR A 155 -16.45 2.18 -17.62
CA TYR A 155 -16.84 2.46 -19.02
C TYR A 155 -16.53 1.31 -19.99
N GLU A 156 -15.56 0.43 -19.68
CA GLU A 156 -15.11 -0.66 -20.57
C GLU A 156 -15.12 -2.04 -19.89
N CYS A 157 -15.85 -2.18 -18.79
CA CYS A 157 -15.76 -3.38 -17.93
C CYS A 157 -16.41 -4.63 -18.52
N THR A 158 -17.12 -4.48 -19.63
CA THR A 158 -17.89 -5.54 -20.32
C THR A 158 -17.22 -6.06 -21.60
N GLY A 159 -16.12 -5.46 -22.06
CA GLY A 159 -15.25 -6.02 -23.11
C GLY A 159 -15.71 -5.81 -24.57
N SER A 160 -16.68 -4.92 -24.80
CA SER A 160 -17.02 -4.41 -26.13
C SER A 160 -16.89 -2.89 -26.13
N ASN A 161 -16.69 -2.27 -27.30
CA ASN A 161 -16.71 -0.81 -27.48
C ASN A 161 -18.09 -0.17 -27.17
N ASP A 162 -18.92 -0.88 -26.40
CA ASP A 162 -20.20 -0.43 -25.92
C ASP A 162 -19.95 0.49 -24.74
N VAL A 163 -20.42 1.71 -24.91
CA VAL A 163 -20.62 2.69 -23.86
C VAL A 163 -21.70 2.13 -22.95
N GLY A 164 -21.32 1.30 -21.98
CA GLY A 164 -22.30 0.58 -21.17
C GLY A 164 -21.68 0.12 -19.86
N GLY A 165 -22.35 0.47 -18.77
CA GLY A 165 -21.97 0.07 -17.43
C GLY A 165 -22.06 -1.45 -17.19
N ILE A 166 -22.07 -1.82 -15.92
CA ILE A 166 -22.23 -3.22 -15.53
C ILE A 166 -23.71 -3.60 -15.58
N ALA A 167 -24.04 -4.50 -16.49
CA ALA A 167 -25.39 -5.05 -16.65
C ALA A 167 -25.88 -5.85 -15.43
N GLU A 168 -27.17 -6.18 -15.45
CA GLU A 168 -27.86 -7.01 -14.46
C GLU A 168 -27.26 -8.42 -14.36
N ASN A 169 -27.33 -9.01 -13.16
CA ASN A 169 -26.84 -10.37 -12.86
C ASN A 169 -25.37 -10.63 -13.24
N LYS A 170 -24.50 -9.65 -12.98
CA LYS A 170 -23.05 -9.79 -13.18
C LYS A 170 -22.31 -9.81 -11.86
N LYS A 171 -21.38 -10.75 -11.75
CA LYS A 171 -20.43 -10.80 -10.64
C LYS A 171 -19.29 -9.83 -10.90
N VAL A 172 -19.07 -8.94 -9.96
CA VAL A 172 -17.99 -7.94 -9.97
C VAL A 172 -17.10 -8.17 -8.77
N ARG A 173 -15.80 -8.10 -8.99
CA ARG A 173 -14.81 -8.13 -7.92
C ARG A 173 -13.98 -6.87 -7.98
N THR A 174 -13.98 -6.13 -6.89
CA THR A 174 -13.17 -4.93 -6.75
C THR A 174 -12.05 -5.22 -5.77
N LYS A 175 -10.82 -4.99 -6.18
CA LYS A 175 -9.63 -5.23 -5.38
C LYS A 175 -8.84 -3.94 -5.22
N ILE A 176 -8.66 -3.52 -3.98
CA ILE A 176 -7.84 -2.36 -3.62
C ILE A 176 -6.45 -2.86 -3.26
N ILE A 177 -5.42 -2.36 -3.95
CA ILE A 177 -4.03 -2.73 -3.73
C ILE A 177 -3.26 -1.47 -3.33
N PRO A 178 -2.96 -1.27 -2.04
CA PRO A 178 -2.04 -0.22 -1.61
C PRO A 178 -0.59 -0.60 -1.95
N ARG A 179 0.32 0.38 -1.99
CA ARG A 179 1.76 0.15 -2.19
C ARG A 179 2.39 -0.75 -1.13
N VAL A 180 1.92 -0.64 0.11
CA VAL A 180 2.34 -1.43 1.26
C VAL A 180 1.07 -1.84 2.00
N GLY A 181 1.01 -3.11 2.40
CA GLY A 181 -0.11 -3.65 3.14
C GLY A 181 -0.86 -4.78 2.46
N SER A 182 -1.91 -5.22 3.15
CA SER A 182 -2.86 -6.20 2.62
C SER A 182 -3.76 -5.56 1.57
N SER A 183 -4.05 -6.34 0.53
CA SER A 183 -5.05 -5.97 -0.46
C SER A 183 -6.43 -6.42 -0.03
N THR A 184 -7.41 -5.54 -0.18
CA THR A 184 -8.80 -5.80 0.19
C THR A 184 -9.60 -6.15 -1.05
N ILE A 185 -10.32 -7.26 -1.00
CA ILE A 185 -11.16 -7.75 -2.09
C ILE A 185 -12.61 -7.64 -1.63
N VAL A 186 -13.44 -7.01 -2.45
CA VAL A 186 -14.90 -6.95 -2.29
C VAL A 186 -15.52 -7.61 -3.51
N GLU A 187 -16.33 -8.63 -3.27
CA GLU A 187 -17.11 -9.28 -4.32
C GLU A 187 -18.58 -8.94 -4.13
N PHE A 188 -19.25 -8.51 -5.19
CA PHE A 188 -20.68 -8.28 -5.20
C PHE A 188 -21.29 -8.75 -6.53
N THR A 189 -22.60 -8.97 -6.52
CA THR A 189 -23.35 -9.33 -7.73
C THR A 189 -24.42 -8.28 -7.94
N THR A 190 -24.52 -7.74 -9.16
CA THR A 190 -25.61 -6.81 -9.51
C THR A 190 -26.96 -7.56 -9.52
N PRO A 191 -28.05 -6.92 -9.08
CA PRO A 191 -29.37 -7.57 -9.05
C PRO A 191 -29.88 -7.89 -10.46
N ASP A 192 -30.88 -8.78 -10.55
CA ASP A 192 -31.53 -9.18 -11.80
C ASP A 192 -32.41 -8.09 -12.42
N VAL A 193 -32.81 -7.08 -11.64
CA VAL A 193 -33.57 -5.91 -12.12
C VAL A 193 -33.13 -4.67 -11.36
N VAL A 194 -32.74 -3.60 -12.06
CA VAL A 194 -32.42 -2.30 -11.46
C VAL A 194 -33.65 -1.40 -11.49
N THR A 195 -34.41 -1.36 -10.39
CA THR A 195 -35.63 -0.53 -10.28
C THR A 195 -35.38 0.86 -9.69
N ASP A 196 -34.35 1.00 -8.84
CA ASP A 196 -34.01 2.26 -8.17
C ASP A 196 -32.74 2.88 -8.74
N ARG A 197 -32.72 4.21 -8.83
CA ARG A 197 -31.59 4.98 -9.38
C ARG A 197 -30.29 4.81 -8.58
N ARG A 198 -30.39 4.41 -7.31
CA ARG A 198 -29.25 4.15 -6.42
C ARG A 198 -29.51 2.85 -5.68
N ILE A 199 -28.63 1.88 -5.84
CA ILE A 199 -28.70 0.59 -5.16
C ILE A 199 -27.46 0.37 -4.30
N THR A 200 -27.66 -0.23 -3.12
CA THR A 200 -26.55 -0.70 -2.29
C THR A 200 -26.22 -2.12 -2.73
N LEU A 201 -24.97 -2.34 -3.10
CA LEU A 201 -24.46 -3.62 -3.60
C LEU A 201 -23.73 -4.41 -2.51
N TRP A 202 -23.21 -3.69 -1.50
CA TRP A 202 -22.48 -4.27 -0.37
C TRP A 202 -22.50 -3.29 0.83
N PRO A 203 -22.59 -3.72 2.11
CA PRO A 203 -22.63 -5.09 2.59
C PRO A 203 -23.82 -5.87 2.04
#